data_AF-A0A538L115-F1
#
_entry.id   AF-A0A538L115-F1
#
_cell.length_a   1.000
_cell.length_b   1.000
_cell.length_c   1.000
_cell.angle_alpha   90.00
_cell.angle_beta   90.00
_cell.angle_gamma   90.00
#
_symmetry.space_group_name_H-M   'P 1'
#
loop_
_entity.id
_entity.type
_entity.pdbx_description
1 polymer ?
#
loop_
_entity_poly.entity_id
_entity_poly.type
_entity_poly.pdbx_seq_one_letter_code
_entity_poly.pdbx_strand_id
1 'polypeptide(L)' 'MALKLELSDEKLLGELMNALARQGCLADRIAPNVCRVVYPRTWTAREAQLELQFFVRAWQANHPGVTAVLSS' A
#
# COMPACT_ATOMS: atom_id res chain seq x y z
N MET A 1 -5.84 6.66 10.17
CA MET A 1 -4.48 7.15 9.82
C MET A 1 -4.25 6.96 8.33
N ALA A 2 -3.50 7.85 7.69
CA ALA A 2 -3.12 7.71 6.28
C ALA A 2 -1.61 7.43 6.19
N LEU A 3 -1.22 6.53 5.30
CA LEU A 3 0.18 6.18 5.00
C LEU A 3 0.42 6.38 3.50
N LYS A 4 1.65 6.72 3.13
CA LYS A 4 2.06 6.85 1.73
C LYS A 4 2.77 5.58 1.30
N LEU A 5 2.44 5.12 0.10
CA LEU A 5 3.04 3.95 -0.52
C LEU A 5 3.56 4.36 -1.90
N GLU A 6 4.86 4.21 -2.09
CA GLU A 6 5.56 4.55 -3.33
C GLU A 6 6.07 3.27 -3.99
N LEU A 7 5.87 3.18 -5.31
CA LEU A 7 6.34 2.09 -6.15
C LEU A 7 7.47 2.53 -7.07
N SER A 8 8.35 1.59 -7.42
CA SER A 8 9.33 1.78 -8.49
C SER A 8 8.74 1.68 -9.89
N ASP A 9 7.56 1.04 -10.05
CA ASP A 9 6.86 0.87 -11.32
C ASP A 9 5.43 1.42 -11.24
N GLU A 10 5.16 2.50 -11.97
CA GLU A 10 3.85 3.16 -12.01
C GLU A 10 2.74 2.30 -12.62
N LYS A 11 3.09 1.34 -13.50
CA LYS A 11 2.10 0.49 -14.18
C LYS A 11 1.41 -0.45 -13.21
N LEU A 12 2.10 -0.82 -12.14
CA LEU A 12 1.61 -1.72 -11.10
C LEU A 12 0.83 -1.00 -10.00
N LEU A 13 0.83 0.34 -9.97
CA LEU A 13 0.11 1.09 -8.94
C LEU A 13 -1.39 0.81 -8.96
N GLY A 14 -1.99 0.66 -10.14
CA GLY A 14 -3.41 0.30 -10.27
C GLY A 14 -3.71 -1.08 -9.69
N GLU A 15 -2.83 -2.05 -9.94
CA GLU A 15 -2.98 -3.41 -9.40
C GLU A 15 -2.85 -3.45 -7.88
N LEU A 16 -1.83 -2.79 -7.34
CA LEU A 16 -1.62 -2.66 -5.90
C LEU A 16 -2.83 -2.02 -5.22
N MET A 17 -3.35 -0.93 -5.78
CA MET A 17 -4.56 -0.26 -5.25
C MET A 17 -5.77 -1.20 -5.24
N ASN A 18 -5.93 -2.02 -6.28
CA ASN A 18 -6.99 -3.05 -6.32
C ASN A 18 -6.78 -4.16 -5.28
N ALA A 19 -5.53 -4.55 -5.01
CA ALA A 19 -5.22 -5.52 -3.98
C ALA A 19 -5.50 -4.96 -2.57
N LEU A 20 -5.16 -3.70 -2.32
CA LEU A 20 -5.50 -2.98 -1.09
C LEU A 20 -7.01 -2.86 -0.88
N ALA A 21 -7.75 -2.50 -1.92
CA ALA A 21 -9.21 -2.41 -1.87
C ALA A 21 -9.86 -3.76 -1.49
N ARG A 22 -9.34 -4.87 -2.02
CA ARG A 22 -9.78 -6.23 -1.66
C ARG A 22 -9.54 -6.59 -0.19
N GLN A 23 -8.56 -5.97 0.46
CA GLN A 23 -8.32 -6.10 1.91
C GLN A 23 -9.11 -5.08 2.74
N GLY A 24 -9.98 -4.28 2.11
CA GLY A 24 -10.79 -3.27 2.80
C GLY A 24 -10.05 -1.97 3.12
N CYS A 25 -8.87 -1.76 2.53
CA CYS A 25 -8.18 -0.46 2.59
C CYS A 25 -8.78 0.52 1.58
N LEU A 26 -8.77 1.80 1.89
CA LEU A 26 -9.04 2.86 0.92
C LEU A 26 -7.70 3.37 0.38
N ALA A 27 -7.55 3.47 -0.93
CA ALA A 27 -6.33 3.97 -1.56
C ALA A 27 -6.65 5.05 -2.59
N ASP A 28 -6.00 6.21 -2.44
CA ASP A 28 -6.09 7.33 -3.39
C ASP A 28 -4.75 7.50 -4.10
N ARG A 29 -4.77 7.56 -5.43
CA ARG A 29 -3.56 7.90 -6.20
C ARG A 29 -3.24 9.38 -6.00
N ILE A 30 -2.02 9.70 -5.58
CA ILE A 30 -1.55 11.08 -5.35
C ILE A 30 -0.39 11.49 -6.28
N ALA A 31 0.27 10.51 -6.90
CA ALA A 31 1.25 10.70 -7.98
C ALA A 31 1.25 9.46 -8.90
N PRO A 32 1.94 9.46 -10.05
CA PRO A 32 1.95 8.32 -10.98
C PRO A 32 2.34 6.99 -10.35
N ASN A 33 3.29 7.02 -9.42
CA ASN A 33 3.82 5.86 -8.69
C ASN A 33 3.56 5.91 -7.17
N VAL A 34 2.70 6.82 -6.70
CA VAL A 34 2.42 7.00 -5.26
C VAL A 34 0.92 6.96 -4.99
N CYS A 35 0.52 6.18 -3.99
CA CYS A 35 -0.82 6.25 -3.42
C CYS A 35 -0.79 6.54 -1.91
N ARG A 36 -1.86 7.17 -1.45
CA ARG A 36 -2.18 7.34 -0.04
C ARG A 36 -3.15 6.23 0.36
N VAL A 37 -2.81 5.48 1.38
CA VAL A 37 -3.60 4.37 1.91
C VAL A 37 -4.19 4.75 3.27
N VAL A 38 -5.48 4.51 3.45
CA VAL A 38 -6.20 4.68 4.70
C VAL A 38 -6.75 3.32 5.12
N TYR A 39 -6.44 2.92 6.35
CA TYR A 39 -6.95 1.68 6.94
C TYR A 39 -8.12 2.01 7.88
N PRO A 40 -9.38 1.71 7.52
CA PRO A 40 -10.54 2.17 8.27
C PRO A 40 -10.85 1.34 9.53
N ARG A 41 -10.27 0.14 9.70
CA ARG A 41 -10.64 -0.82 10.77
C ARG A 41 -9.61 -1.03 11.88
N THR A 42 -8.54 -0.24 11.95
CA THR A 42 -7.45 -0.49 12.94
C THR A 42 -7.71 0.19 14.28
N TRP A 43 -7.39 -0.54 15.37
CA TRP A 43 -7.47 -0.03 16.74
C TRP A 43 -6.39 1.01 17.03
N THR A 44 -5.19 0.87 16.42
CA THR A 44 -4.10 1.82 16.58
C THR A 44 -3.35 2.12 15.28
N ALA A 45 -2.71 3.30 15.22
CA ALA A 45 -1.79 3.71 14.16
C ALA A 45 -0.68 2.67 13.89
N ARG A 46 -0.14 2.09 14.96
CA ARG A 46 0.98 1.15 14.90
C ARG A 46 0.59 -0.19 14.28
N GLU A 47 -0.59 -0.72 14.63
CA GLU A 47 -1.12 -1.95 14.03
C GLU A 47 -1.38 -1.75 12.54
N ALA A 48 -1.98 -0.62 12.16
CA ALA A 48 -2.21 -0.27 10.76
C ALA A 48 -0.91 -0.26 9.93
N GLN A 49 0.15 0.31 10.49
CA GLN A 49 1.45 0.34 9.85
C GLN A 49 2.05 -1.06 9.69
N LEU A 50 1.98 -1.90 10.73
CA LEU A 50 2.51 -3.27 10.69
C LEU A 50 1.75 -4.15 9.69
N GLU A 51 0.41 -4.14 9.73
CA GLU A 51 -0.41 -4.92 8.81
C GLU A 51 -0.15 -4.51 7.35
N LEU A 52 -0.11 -3.19 7.08
CA LEU A 52 0.14 -2.70 5.74
C LEU A 52 1.57 -3.03 5.28
N GLN A 53 2.55 -3.01 6.18
CA GLN A 53 3.92 -3.42 5.87
C GLN A 53 4.02 -4.91 5.53
N PHE A 54 3.32 -5.78 6.25
CA PHE A 54 3.26 -7.21 5.93
C PHE A 54 2.57 -7.46 4.59
N PHE A 55 1.43 -6.80 4.36
CA PHE A 55 0.71 -6.87 3.09
C PHE A 55 1.60 -6.46 1.91
N VAL A 56 2.26 -5.30 2.00
CA VAL A 56 3.13 -4.78 0.94
C VAL A 56 4.27 -5.75 0.65
N ARG A 57 4.93 -6.31 1.67
CA ARG A 57 5.99 -7.31 1.48
C ARG A 57 5.48 -8.57 0.80
N ALA A 58 4.31 -9.07 1.18
CA ALA A 58 3.68 -10.23 0.54
C ALA A 58 3.32 -9.93 -0.93
N TRP A 59 2.82 -8.72 -1.22
CA TRP A 59 2.55 -8.30 -2.58
C TRP A 59 3.83 -8.21 -3.42
N GLN A 60 4.91 -7.62 -2.88
CA GLN A 60 6.21 -7.54 -3.56
C GLN A 60 6.82 -8.92 -3.86
N ALA A 61 6.62 -9.92 -3.01
CA ALA A 61 7.11 -11.27 -3.25
C ALA A 61 6.51 -11.90 -4.53
N ASN A 62 5.32 -11.45 -4.95
CA ASN A 62 4.68 -11.87 -6.20
C ASN A 62 5.06 -10.99 -7.40
N HIS A 63 5.86 -9.94 -7.20
CA HIS A 63 6.26 -8.96 -8.22
C HIS A 63 7.78 -8.77 -8.23
N PRO A 64 8.53 -9.73 -8.82
CA PRO A 64 9.99 -9.67 -8.84
C PRO A 64 10.50 -8.37 -9.50
N GLY A 65 11.46 -7.71 -8.85
CA GLY A 65 12.07 -6.47 -9.35
C GLY A 65 11.32 -5.19 -8.97
N VAL A 66 10.19 -5.28 -8.27
CA VAL A 66 9.39 -4.11 -7.86
C VAL A 66 9.70 -3.73 -6.41
N THR A 67 10.05 -2.46 -6.21
CA THR A 67 10.22 -1.89 -4.87
C THR A 67 8.96 -1.14 -4.47
N ALA A 68 8.47 -1.39 -3.25
CA ALA A 68 7.36 -0.70 -2.63
C ALA A 68 7.78 -0.20 -1.25
N VAL A 69 7.70 1.11 -1.02
CA VAL A 69 8.15 1.76 0.22
C VAL A 69 6.96 2.40 0.93
N LEU A 70 6.77 2.02 2.18
CA LEU A 70 5.75 2.60 3.05
C LEU A 70 6.36 3.72 3.91
N SER A 71 5.74 4.90 3.91
CA SER A 71 6.12 6.04 4.74
C SER A 71 4.89 6.67 5.42
N SER A 72 5.10 7.31 6.57
CA SER A 72 4.08 8.05 7.32
C SER A 72 4.02 9.52 6.91
#